data_AF-A0A810N0L5-F1
#
_entry.id   AF-A0A810N0L5-F1
#
_cell.length_a   1.000
_cell.length_b   1.000
_cell.length_c   1.000
_cell.angle_alpha   90.00
_cell.angle_beta   90.00
_cell.angle_gamma   90.00
#
_symmetry.space_group_name_H-M   'P 1'
#
loop_
_entity.id
_entity.type
_entity.pdbx_description
1 polymer ?
#
loop_
_entity_poly.entity_id
_entity_poly.type
_entity_poly.pdbx_seq_one_letter_code
_entity_poly.pdbx_strand_id
1 'polypeptide(L)'
;MAYEIVDVFTDRPFAGNPLAVVFGAEGLAGEQMQALAQEFNLSETVFVLPATQAGATYRARIFTPGQELPFAGHPSVGAAVTSVRRGLFAAGRVTQECEAGLLPIDVAQNRATLTGAAPTLGPELDPEPLLSIVGLTPGDYAGHVPRVAGCGLEFPYLSVRAESVSRALIDVAGAERLGVEHISVLAWSAEERTAHTRVFTPGTGVVEDPATGSAALGMGVWLVASGLLPPDGESAYAVRQGAELRRPSSLDCTVAAVGGAAVSATVTGHVVPIARGEIAVPPFVG
;
A
#
# COMPACT_ATOMS: atom_id res chain seq x y z
N MET A 1 -13.04 22.16 -7.31
CA MET A 1 -11.63 21.75 -7.15
C MET A 1 -11.30 20.66 -8.14
N ALA A 2 -10.10 20.68 -8.74
CA ALA A 2 -9.73 19.69 -9.75
C ALA A 2 -9.33 18.36 -9.10
N TYR A 3 -9.74 17.25 -9.72
CA TYR A 3 -9.32 15.91 -9.33
C TYR A 3 -9.02 15.04 -10.56
N GLU A 4 -8.31 13.94 -10.32
CA GLU A 4 -8.15 12.84 -11.27
C GLU A 4 -8.34 11.50 -10.55
N ILE A 5 -9.09 10.59 -11.16
CA ILE A 5 -9.13 9.19 -10.78
C ILE A 5 -8.09 8.45 -11.60
N VAL A 6 -7.22 7.72 -10.92
CA VAL A 6 -6.20 6.88 -11.53
C VAL A 6 -6.27 5.47 -10.96
N ASP A 7 -5.88 4.50 -11.77
CA ASP A 7 -5.67 3.13 -11.34
C ASP A 7 -4.16 2.90 -11.14
N VAL A 8 -3.76 2.52 -9.92
CA VAL A 8 -2.35 2.32 -9.52
C VAL A 8 -1.99 0.84 -9.47
N PHE A 9 -0.74 0.50 -9.72
CA PHE A 9 -0.22 -0.88 -9.79
C PHE A 9 -0.85 -1.70 -10.92
N THR A 10 -1.14 -1.03 -12.04
CA THR A 10 -1.66 -1.65 -13.27
C THR A 10 -1.15 -0.87 -14.50
N ASP A 11 -1.08 -1.56 -15.64
CA ASP A 11 -0.80 -0.99 -16.96
C ASP A 11 -2.06 -0.83 -17.83
N ARG A 12 -3.23 -1.21 -17.32
CA ARG A 12 -4.52 -1.12 -18.01
C ARG A 12 -5.63 -0.52 -17.15
N PRO A 13 -6.62 0.15 -17.76
CA PRO A 13 -7.79 0.65 -17.05
C PRO A 13 -8.61 -0.45 -16.37
N PHE A 14 -9.29 -0.07 -15.29
CA PHE A 14 -10.21 -0.89 -14.50
C PHE A 14 -9.56 -2.08 -13.78
N ALA A 15 -8.24 -2.03 -13.57
CA ALA A 15 -7.46 -2.97 -12.77
C ALA A 15 -6.63 -2.19 -11.75
N GLY A 16 -5.79 -2.82 -10.93
CA GLY A 16 -5.03 -2.06 -9.92
C GLY A 16 -5.89 -1.52 -8.77
N ASN A 17 -5.34 -0.57 -8.01
CA ASN A 17 -6.02 0.13 -6.92
C ASN A 17 -6.49 1.52 -7.36
N PRO A 18 -7.80 1.83 -7.35
CA PRO A 18 -8.29 3.14 -7.77
C PRO A 18 -8.01 4.19 -6.69
N LEU A 19 -7.53 5.35 -7.13
CA LEU A 19 -7.13 6.47 -6.29
C LEU A 19 -7.72 7.76 -6.82
N ALA A 20 -8.31 8.57 -5.93
CA ALA A 20 -8.60 9.97 -6.22
C ALA A 20 -7.41 10.85 -5.85
N VAL A 21 -6.87 11.58 -6.82
CA VAL A 21 -5.81 12.58 -6.64
C VAL A 21 -6.41 13.98 -6.76
N VAL A 22 -6.43 14.71 -5.65
CA VAL A 22 -7.08 16.03 -5.53
C VAL A 22 -6.03 17.14 -5.47
N PHE A 23 -6.30 18.23 -6.18
CA PHE A 23 -5.44 19.40 -6.29
C PHE A 23 -6.16 20.68 -5.83
N GLY A 24 -5.39 21.70 -5.45
CA GLY A 24 -5.94 23.01 -5.04
C GLY A 24 -6.66 22.95 -3.69
N ALA A 25 -6.15 22.13 -2.77
CA ALA A 25 -6.76 21.84 -1.47
C ALA A 25 -6.06 22.56 -0.30
N GLU A 26 -5.20 23.54 -0.58
CA GLU A 26 -4.35 24.22 0.41
C GLU A 26 -5.15 24.95 1.49
N GLY A 27 -6.34 25.43 1.12
CA GLY A 27 -7.25 26.12 2.04
C GLY A 27 -8.24 25.21 2.77
N LEU A 28 -8.22 23.89 2.54
CA LEU A 28 -9.18 22.99 3.17
C LEU A 28 -8.74 22.55 4.57
N ALA A 29 -9.70 22.52 5.50
CA ALA A 29 -9.52 21.85 6.78
C ALA A 29 -9.51 20.32 6.62
N GLY A 30 -8.98 19.61 7.63
CA GLY A 30 -8.94 18.15 7.63
C GLY A 30 -10.32 17.51 7.47
N GLU A 31 -11.35 18.05 8.13
CA GLU A 31 -12.72 17.55 8.04
C GLU A 31 -13.32 17.68 6.63
N GLN A 32 -12.98 18.75 5.90
CA GLN A 32 -13.40 18.91 4.50
C GLN A 32 -12.69 17.90 3.59
N MET A 33 -11.40 17.65 3.83
CA MET A 33 -10.65 16.61 3.11
C MET A 33 -11.22 15.21 3.40
N GLN A 34 -11.58 14.92 4.66
CA GLN A 34 -12.22 13.68 5.07
C GLN A 34 -13.59 13.50 4.39
N ALA A 35 -14.42 14.56 4.35
CA ALA A 35 -15.71 14.53 3.66
C ALA A 35 -15.57 14.25 2.16
N LEU A 36 -14.55 14.83 1.50
CA LEU A 36 -14.23 14.52 0.10
C LEU A 36 -13.79 13.06 -0.08
N ALA A 37 -12.95 12.54 0.81
CA ALA A 37 -12.51 11.14 0.75
C ALA A 37 -13.69 10.17 0.92
N GLN A 38 -14.63 10.51 1.81
CA GLN A 38 -15.88 9.76 1.99
C GLN A 38 -16.78 9.83 0.73
N GLU A 39 -16.89 11.00 0.08
CA GLU A 39 -17.68 11.17 -1.16
C GLU A 39 -17.10 10.37 -2.32
N PHE A 40 -15.77 10.32 -2.48
CA PHE A 40 -15.13 9.49 -3.50
C PHE A 40 -15.33 7.99 -3.23
N ASN A 41 -15.36 7.59 -1.94
CA ASN A 41 -15.58 6.21 -1.50
C ASN A 41 -14.66 5.18 -2.19
N LEU A 42 -13.41 5.59 -2.46
CA LEU A 42 -12.31 4.72 -2.88
C LEU A 42 -11.49 4.29 -1.67
N SER A 43 -10.56 3.35 -1.81
CA SER A 43 -9.67 2.92 -0.71
C SER A 43 -8.99 4.14 -0.07
N GLU A 44 -8.46 5.05 -0.90
CA GLU A 44 -7.90 6.31 -0.44
C GLU A 44 -8.16 7.47 -1.42
N THR A 45 -8.13 8.68 -0.86
CA THR A 45 -8.01 9.94 -1.58
C THR A 45 -6.73 10.65 -1.12
N VAL A 46 -5.93 11.12 -2.06
CA VAL A 46 -4.71 11.88 -1.79
C VAL A 46 -4.86 13.33 -2.22
N PHE A 47 -4.49 14.23 -1.32
CA PHE A 47 -4.44 15.67 -1.56
C PHE A 47 -3.00 16.09 -1.79
N VAL A 48 -2.72 16.58 -2.99
CA VAL A 48 -1.39 17.11 -3.36
C VAL A 48 -1.35 18.60 -3.01
N LEU A 49 -0.41 18.95 -2.13
CA LEU A 49 -0.26 20.27 -1.53
C LEU A 49 1.17 20.81 -1.77
N PRO A 50 1.38 22.13 -1.69
CA PRO A 50 2.71 22.71 -1.60
C PRO A 50 3.48 22.11 -0.43
N ALA A 51 4.76 21.82 -0.65
CA ALA A 51 5.67 21.40 0.40
C ALA A 51 5.76 22.45 1.51
N THR A 52 5.84 21.98 2.75
CA THR A 52 6.06 22.80 3.95
C THR A 52 7.43 22.56 4.58
N GLN A 53 8.11 21.46 4.23
CA GLN A 53 9.45 21.13 4.68
C GLN A 53 10.53 21.39 3.62
N ALA A 54 11.70 21.85 4.05
CA ALA A 54 12.86 21.99 3.17
C ALA A 54 13.30 20.62 2.62
N GLY A 55 13.57 20.56 1.31
CA GLY A 55 13.95 19.32 0.62
C GLY A 55 12.76 18.47 0.13
N ALA A 56 11.52 18.83 0.48
CA ALA A 56 10.33 18.23 -0.10
C ALA A 56 9.96 18.88 -1.45
N THR A 57 9.48 18.07 -2.38
CA THR A 57 8.98 18.52 -3.69
C THR A 57 7.49 18.90 -3.59
N TYR A 58 6.71 18.09 -2.86
CA TYR A 58 5.30 18.34 -2.58
C TYR A 58 4.94 17.67 -1.25
N ARG A 59 3.80 18.06 -0.70
CA ARG A 59 3.20 17.41 0.48
C ARG A 59 1.97 16.62 0.06
N ALA A 60 1.82 15.42 0.61
CA ALA A 60 0.65 14.57 0.46
C ALA A 60 -0.06 14.43 1.80
N ARG A 61 -1.39 14.60 1.79
CA ARG A 61 -2.26 14.12 2.86
C ARG A 61 -3.15 13.01 2.30
N ILE A 62 -3.29 11.91 3.00
CA ILE A 62 -3.90 10.69 2.49
C ILE A 62 -5.03 10.29 3.42
N PHE A 63 -6.22 10.07 2.88
CA PHE A 63 -7.41 9.77 3.64
C PHE A 63 -8.06 8.51 3.10
N THR A 64 -8.37 7.57 3.98
CA THR A 64 -9.42 6.57 3.73
C THR A 64 -10.80 7.24 3.86
N PRO A 65 -11.91 6.56 3.54
CA PRO A 65 -13.25 7.08 3.82
C PRO A 65 -13.51 7.39 5.30
N GLY A 66 -12.75 6.78 6.23
CA GLY A 66 -12.98 6.91 7.68
C GLY A 66 -11.94 7.73 8.45
N GLN A 67 -10.71 7.86 7.95
CA GLN A 67 -9.61 8.52 8.68
C GLN A 67 -8.47 8.96 7.76
N GLU A 68 -7.67 9.92 8.24
CA GLU A 68 -6.35 10.26 7.68
C GLU A 68 -5.32 9.15 7.99
N LEU A 69 -4.49 8.82 7.02
CA LEU A 69 -3.36 7.91 7.17
C LEU A 69 -2.05 8.70 7.17
N PRO A 70 -1.07 8.31 7.99
CA PRO A 70 0.21 9.00 8.03
C PRO A 70 1.04 8.77 6.76
N PHE A 71 0.76 7.66 6.06
CA PHE A 71 1.41 7.21 4.83
C PHE A 71 0.57 6.10 4.17
N ALA A 72 0.65 6.00 2.83
CA ALA A 72 0.21 4.83 2.10
C ALA A 72 0.98 4.68 0.78
N GLY A 73 1.23 3.43 0.36
CA GLY A 73 2.07 3.12 -0.81
C GLY A 73 1.43 3.51 -2.13
N HIS A 74 0.26 2.96 -2.45
CA HIS A 74 -0.43 3.23 -3.72
C HIS A 74 -0.79 4.72 -3.90
N PRO A 75 -1.23 5.46 -2.85
CA PRO A 75 -1.50 6.88 -2.98
C PRO A 75 -0.25 7.70 -3.29
N SER A 76 0.90 7.33 -2.73
CA SER A 76 2.18 8.00 -3.00
C SER A 76 2.64 7.80 -4.46
N VAL A 77 2.58 6.56 -4.96
CA VAL A 77 2.90 6.25 -6.37
C VAL A 77 1.94 6.97 -7.32
N GLY A 78 0.63 6.91 -7.05
CA GLY A 78 -0.41 7.54 -7.85
C GLY A 78 -0.30 9.07 -7.88
N ALA A 79 -0.06 9.71 -6.72
CA ALA A 79 0.13 11.16 -6.62
C ALA A 79 1.35 11.62 -7.40
N ALA A 80 2.50 10.95 -7.26
CA ALA A 80 3.74 11.33 -7.90
C ALA A 80 3.65 11.28 -9.43
N VAL A 81 3.16 10.15 -9.99
CA VAL A 81 3.00 10.00 -11.45
C VAL A 81 1.97 10.98 -12.01
N THR A 82 0.85 11.16 -11.31
CA THR A 82 -0.20 12.10 -11.73
C THR A 82 0.31 13.54 -11.73
N SER A 83 1.11 13.92 -10.73
CA SER A 83 1.69 15.27 -10.62
C SER A 83 2.70 15.55 -11.74
N VAL A 84 3.55 14.58 -12.08
CA VAL A 84 4.46 14.67 -13.25
C VAL A 84 3.67 14.77 -14.56
N ARG A 85 2.66 13.91 -14.76
CA ARG A 85 1.79 13.94 -15.96
C ARG A 85 1.08 15.28 -16.13
N ARG A 86 0.68 15.92 -15.02
CA ARG A 86 0.03 17.25 -15.01
C ARG A 86 1.02 18.41 -15.11
N GLY A 87 2.33 18.15 -15.14
CA GLY A 87 3.36 19.18 -15.25
C GLY A 87 3.56 20.01 -13.98
N LEU A 88 3.18 19.49 -12.81
CA LEU A 88 3.42 20.18 -11.53
C LEU A 88 4.92 20.20 -11.18
N PHE A 89 5.64 19.15 -11.55
CA PHE A 89 7.10 19.05 -11.48
C PHE A 89 7.60 18.04 -12.51
N ALA A 90 8.91 18.10 -12.82
CA ALA A 90 9.53 17.21 -13.79
C ALA A 90 9.65 15.77 -13.26
N ALA A 91 9.71 14.80 -14.18
CA ALA A 91 10.11 13.43 -13.86
C ALA A 91 11.54 13.38 -13.31
N GLY A 92 11.84 12.36 -12.52
CA GLY A 92 13.11 12.20 -11.81
C GLY A 92 12.88 11.90 -10.34
N ARG A 93 13.90 12.16 -9.53
CA ARG A 93 13.84 11.96 -8.09
C ARG A 93 13.10 13.11 -7.42
N VAL A 94 12.02 12.78 -6.72
CA VAL A 94 11.21 13.72 -5.94
C VAL A 94 11.12 13.25 -4.50
N THR A 95 10.80 14.17 -3.61
CA THR A 95 10.59 13.88 -2.19
C THR A 95 9.16 14.23 -1.81
N GLN A 96 8.40 13.24 -1.38
CA GLN A 96 7.06 13.46 -0.83
C GLN A 96 7.17 13.75 0.67
N GLU A 97 6.60 14.86 1.11
CA GLU A 97 6.33 15.13 2.52
C GLU A 97 4.98 14.53 2.92
N CYS A 98 4.95 13.74 3.99
CA CYS A 98 3.73 13.25 4.62
C CYS A 98 3.95 13.15 6.14
N GLU A 99 2.95 12.72 6.91
CA GLU A 99 3.07 12.61 8.36
C GLU A 99 4.14 11.60 8.79
N ALA A 100 4.35 10.53 8.01
CA ALA A 100 5.45 9.58 8.21
C ALA A 100 6.85 10.15 7.87
N GLY A 101 6.93 11.40 7.41
CA GLY A 101 8.17 12.10 7.09
C GLY A 101 8.40 12.31 5.59
N LEU A 102 9.68 12.42 5.22
CA LEU A 102 10.12 12.65 3.84
C LEU A 102 10.42 11.31 3.15
N LEU A 103 9.65 10.99 2.11
CA LEU A 103 9.75 9.74 1.37
C LEU A 103 10.32 9.98 -0.04
N PRO A 104 11.44 9.33 -0.40
CA PRO A 104 11.98 9.46 -1.75
C PRO A 104 11.18 8.63 -2.74
N ILE A 105 10.92 9.24 -3.90
CA ILE A 105 10.20 8.61 -5.01
C ILE A 105 10.97 8.90 -6.31
N ASP A 106 11.31 7.84 -7.04
CA ASP A 106 11.88 7.94 -8.37
C ASP A 106 10.76 7.81 -9.41
N VAL A 107 10.43 8.92 -10.08
CA VAL A 107 9.23 9.04 -10.92
C VAL A 107 9.60 9.06 -12.40
N ALA A 108 8.97 8.17 -13.17
CA ALA A 108 8.97 8.19 -14.63
C ALA A 108 7.59 8.65 -15.16
N GLN A 109 7.42 8.67 -16.49
CA GLN A 109 6.19 9.21 -17.10
C GLN A 109 4.90 8.49 -16.68
N ASN A 110 4.94 7.17 -16.48
CA ASN A 110 3.75 6.33 -16.23
C ASN A 110 3.93 5.36 -15.05
N ARG A 111 5.00 5.50 -14.28
CA ARG A 111 5.31 4.65 -13.13
C ARG A 111 6.18 5.40 -12.13
N ALA A 112 6.16 4.97 -10.89
CA ALA A 112 7.08 5.47 -9.87
C ALA A 112 7.55 4.34 -8.97
N THR A 113 8.78 4.49 -8.46
CA THR A 113 9.37 3.64 -7.43
C THR A 113 9.41 4.42 -6.14
N LEU A 114 8.70 3.91 -5.13
CA LEU A 114 8.67 4.45 -3.78
C LEU A 114 9.66 3.65 -2.91
N THR A 115 10.56 4.35 -2.21
CA THR A 115 11.33 3.74 -1.12
C THR A 115 10.56 3.92 0.19
N GLY A 116 10.34 2.82 0.91
CA GLY A 116 9.69 2.85 2.21
C GLY A 116 10.54 3.54 3.29
N ALA A 117 9.94 3.76 4.46
CA ALA A 117 10.69 4.17 5.65
C ALA A 117 11.64 3.05 6.11
N ALA A 118 12.35 3.29 7.22
CA ALA A 118 13.24 2.27 7.80
C ALA A 118 12.48 0.95 8.03
N PRO A 119 13.04 -0.22 7.62
CA PRO A 119 12.42 -1.51 7.87
C PRO A 119 12.19 -1.79 9.36
N THR A 120 11.04 -2.36 9.68
CA THR A 120 10.70 -2.87 11.01
C THR A 120 10.35 -4.35 10.94
N LEU A 121 10.73 -5.09 11.98
CA LEU A 121 10.42 -6.50 12.14
C LEU A 121 9.99 -6.74 13.59
N GLY A 122 8.73 -7.08 13.75
CA GLY A 122 8.12 -7.43 15.02
C GLY A 122 8.40 -8.87 15.46
N PRO A 123 7.82 -9.28 16.59
CA PRO A 123 7.96 -10.64 17.12
C PRO A 123 7.26 -11.67 16.23
N GLU A 124 7.57 -12.94 16.51
CA GLU A 124 6.80 -14.09 15.98
C GLU A 124 5.38 -14.07 16.53
N LEU A 125 4.43 -14.39 15.65
CA LEU A 125 3.02 -14.53 15.97
C LEU A 125 2.62 -16.00 15.84
N ASP A 126 1.62 -16.39 16.63
CA ASP A 126 0.99 -17.70 16.48
C ASP A 126 0.16 -17.74 15.18
N PRO A 127 0.41 -18.71 14.27
CA PRO A 127 -0.40 -18.85 13.05
C PRO A 127 -1.85 -19.25 13.32
N GLU A 128 -2.17 -19.95 14.40
CA GLU A 128 -3.52 -20.52 14.60
C GLU A 128 -4.62 -19.45 14.72
N PRO A 129 -4.48 -18.41 15.56
CA PRO A 129 -5.45 -17.32 15.60
C PRO A 129 -5.57 -16.57 14.26
N LEU A 130 -4.45 -16.38 13.56
CA LEU A 130 -4.42 -15.67 12.28
C LEU A 130 -5.13 -16.46 11.17
N LEU A 131 -4.90 -17.78 11.09
CA LEU A 131 -5.61 -18.67 10.17
C LEU A 131 -7.12 -18.64 10.43
N SER A 132 -7.51 -18.73 11.71
CA SER A 132 -8.91 -18.73 12.12
C SER A 132 -9.65 -17.46 11.67
N ILE A 133 -9.07 -16.27 11.89
CA ILE A 133 -9.71 -15.01 11.49
C ILE A 133 -9.77 -14.82 9.98
N VAL A 134 -8.99 -15.56 9.17
CA VAL A 134 -9.11 -15.53 7.70
C VAL A 134 -9.84 -16.75 7.14
N GLY A 135 -10.59 -17.48 7.98
CA GLY A 135 -11.42 -18.60 7.57
C GLY A 135 -10.64 -19.82 7.09
N LEU A 136 -9.38 -19.95 7.52
CA LEU A 136 -8.48 -21.04 7.16
C LEU A 136 -8.19 -21.94 8.37
N THR A 137 -7.66 -23.13 8.09
CA THR A 137 -7.37 -24.17 9.08
C THR A 137 -5.86 -24.41 9.21
N PRO A 138 -5.38 -25.15 10.21
CA PRO A 138 -3.97 -25.55 10.28
C PRO A 138 -3.48 -26.28 9.03
N GLY A 139 -4.38 -26.97 8.31
CA GLY A 139 -4.10 -27.64 7.04
C GLY A 139 -3.85 -26.67 5.86
N ASP A 140 -3.99 -25.36 6.06
CA ASP A 140 -3.72 -24.32 5.06
C ASP A 140 -2.36 -23.64 5.27
N TYR A 141 -1.72 -23.83 6.42
CA TYR A 141 -0.47 -23.16 6.75
C TYR A 141 0.71 -23.65 5.91
N ALA A 142 1.50 -22.73 5.36
CA ALA A 142 2.67 -23.07 4.54
C ALA A 142 3.96 -23.32 5.34
N GLY A 143 3.97 -23.07 6.65
CA GLY A 143 5.12 -23.39 7.51
C GLY A 143 6.10 -22.25 7.77
N HIS A 144 5.85 -21.04 7.25
CA HIS A 144 6.68 -19.86 7.53
C HIS A 144 6.10 -19.02 8.66
N VAL A 145 6.90 -18.81 9.71
CA VAL A 145 6.46 -18.16 10.95
C VAL A 145 5.88 -16.76 10.65
N PRO A 146 4.62 -16.51 11.03
CA PRO A 146 4.04 -15.19 10.88
C PRO A 146 4.77 -14.16 11.75
N ARG A 147 5.02 -12.98 11.20
CA ARG A 147 5.57 -11.83 11.94
C ARG A 147 4.89 -10.56 11.47
N VAL A 148 4.91 -9.55 12.33
CA VAL A 148 4.66 -8.17 11.91
C VAL A 148 5.90 -7.65 11.21
N ALA A 149 5.77 -7.01 10.04
CA ALA A 149 6.88 -6.32 9.39
C ALA A 149 6.39 -5.09 8.61
N GLY A 150 7.27 -4.12 8.38
CA GLY A 150 6.89 -2.87 7.74
C GLY A 150 8.06 -2.04 7.21
N CYS A 151 7.72 -1.02 6.43
CA CYS A 151 8.59 0.09 6.04
C CYS A 151 7.78 1.40 6.05
N GLY A 152 7.20 1.72 7.20
CA GLY A 152 6.29 2.86 7.39
C GLY A 152 4.99 2.42 8.07
N LEU A 153 4.18 1.62 7.37
CA LEU A 153 3.08 0.86 7.97
C LEU A 153 3.51 -0.59 8.17
N GLU A 154 3.07 -1.18 9.27
CA GLU A 154 3.36 -2.56 9.63
C GLU A 154 2.18 -3.46 9.26
N PHE A 155 2.46 -4.72 8.92
CA PHE A 155 1.43 -5.72 8.65
C PHE A 155 1.84 -7.08 9.22
N PRO A 156 0.91 -7.87 9.79
CA PRO A 156 1.09 -9.30 9.98
C PRO A 156 1.13 -10.02 8.62
N TYR A 157 2.14 -10.85 8.39
CA TYR A 157 2.25 -11.69 7.19
C TYR A 157 1.93 -13.15 7.55
N LEU A 158 0.86 -13.69 6.97
CA LEU A 158 0.45 -15.07 7.13
C LEU A 158 0.70 -15.85 5.85
N SER A 159 1.66 -16.78 5.89
CA SER A 159 1.98 -17.64 4.76
C SER A 159 1.10 -18.89 4.73
N VAL A 160 0.38 -19.08 3.64
CA VAL A 160 -0.55 -20.18 3.41
C VAL A 160 -0.23 -20.91 2.11
N ARG A 161 -0.77 -22.11 1.94
CA ARG A 161 -0.68 -22.87 0.69
C ARG A 161 -1.29 -22.07 -0.47
N ALA A 162 -0.77 -22.26 -1.67
CA ALA A 162 -1.18 -21.49 -2.85
C ALA A 162 -2.68 -21.59 -3.13
N GLU A 163 -3.25 -22.79 -3.01
CA GLU A 163 -4.67 -23.06 -3.16
C GLU A 163 -5.56 -22.42 -2.08
N SER A 164 -4.97 -21.99 -0.96
CA SER A 164 -5.71 -21.45 0.18
C SER A 164 -5.91 -19.93 0.11
N VAL A 165 -5.05 -19.19 -0.60
CA VAL A 165 -5.13 -17.71 -0.70
C VAL A 165 -6.50 -17.26 -1.20
N SER A 166 -6.99 -17.88 -2.29
CA SER A 166 -8.29 -17.54 -2.88
C SER A 166 -9.50 -17.86 -1.98
N ARG A 167 -9.33 -18.76 -0.99
CA ARG A 167 -10.38 -19.17 -0.05
C ARG A 167 -10.44 -18.31 1.22
N ALA A 168 -9.43 -17.49 1.47
CA ALA A 168 -9.37 -16.66 2.68
C ALA A 168 -10.58 -15.72 2.76
N LEU A 169 -11.21 -15.64 3.92
CA LEU A 169 -12.35 -14.75 4.19
C LEU A 169 -12.21 -14.21 5.60
N ILE A 170 -12.09 -12.89 5.74
CA ILE A 170 -11.87 -12.25 7.03
C ILE A 170 -13.14 -12.30 7.91
N ASP A 171 -13.05 -12.89 9.10
CA ASP A 171 -13.98 -12.69 10.21
C ASP A 171 -13.65 -11.34 10.87
N VAL A 172 -14.34 -10.29 10.44
CA VAL A 172 -14.16 -8.91 10.93
C VAL A 172 -14.28 -8.84 12.46
N ALA A 173 -15.28 -9.51 13.04
CA ALA A 173 -15.49 -9.49 14.48
C ALA A 173 -14.40 -10.29 15.22
N GLY A 174 -13.92 -11.38 14.61
CA GLY A 174 -12.77 -12.14 15.10
C GLY A 174 -11.49 -11.32 15.10
N ALA A 175 -11.22 -10.61 14.00
CA ALA A 175 -10.08 -9.73 13.86
C ALA A 175 -10.11 -8.60 14.90
N GLU A 176 -11.27 -7.97 15.12
CA GLU A 176 -11.46 -6.95 16.16
C GLU A 176 -11.17 -7.49 17.56
N ARG A 177 -11.70 -8.69 17.91
CA ARG A 177 -11.42 -9.33 19.21
C ARG A 177 -9.94 -9.64 19.42
N LEU A 178 -9.19 -9.92 18.34
CA LEU A 178 -7.75 -10.17 18.38
C LEU A 178 -6.90 -8.90 18.25
N GLY A 179 -7.52 -7.73 18.02
CA GLY A 179 -6.79 -6.48 17.77
C GLY A 179 -6.01 -6.49 16.46
N VAL A 180 -6.47 -7.25 15.45
CA VAL A 180 -5.85 -7.32 14.12
C VAL A 180 -6.58 -6.37 13.18
N GLU A 181 -6.00 -5.20 12.95
CA GLU A 181 -6.61 -4.15 12.10
C GLU A 181 -6.38 -4.41 10.60
N HIS A 182 -5.32 -5.13 10.27
CA HIS A 182 -4.93 -5.50 8.92
C HIS A 182 -4.10 -6.78 8.91
N ILE A 183 -4.13 -7.53 7.81
CA ILE A 183 -3.35 -8.78 7.64
C ILE A 183 -3.08 -9.03 6.16
N SER A 184 -1.84 -9.42 5.83
CA SER A 184 -1.42 -9.87 4.51
C SER A 184 -1.38 -11.41 4.48
N VAL A 185 -2.34 -12.03 3.81
CA VAL A 185 -2.36 -13.48 3.56
C VAL A 185 -1.70 -13.77 2.22
N LEU A 186 -0.67 -14.61 2.19
CA LEU A 186 0.10 -14.84 0.97
C LEU A 186 0.51 -16.29 0.75
N ALA A 187 0.73 -16.64 -0.52
CA ALA A 187 1.53 -17.77 -0.93
C ALA A 187 2.75 -17.28 -1.72
N TRP A 188 3.91 -17.85 -1.42
CA TRP A 188 5.19 -17.48 -2.04
C TRP A 188 5.65 -18.55 -3.03
N SER A 189 6.00 -18.13 -4.25
CA SER A 189 6.72 -18.95 -5.22
C SER A 189 8.19 -18.55 -5.23
N ALA A 190 9.07 -19.44 -4.77
CA ALA A 190 10.52 -19.21 -4.77
C ALA A 190 11.11 -19.23 -6.20
N GLU A 191 10.56 -20.05 -7.09
CA GLU A 191 10.97 -20.14 -8.49
C GLU A 191 10.70 -18.83 -9.24
N GLU A 192 9.48 -18.30 -9.10
CA GLU A 192 9.04 -17.06 -9.78
C GLU A 192 9.37 -15.80 -8.98
N ARG A 193 9.90 -15.93 -7.77
CA ARG A 193 10.06 -14.85 -6.78
C ARG A 193 8.82 -13.96 -6.68
N THR A 194 7.67 -14.60 -6.63
CA THR A 194 6.37 -13.93 -6.70
C THR A 194 5.48 -14.36 -5.55
N ALA A 195 4.86 -13.39 -4.88
CA ALA A 195 3.81 -13.62 -3.92
C ALA A 195 2.43 -13.42 -4.58
N HIS A 196 1.51 -14.37 -4.39
CA HIS A 196 0.08 -14.12 -4.56
C HIS A 196 -0.49 -13.76 -3.19
N THR A 197 -1.13 -12.59 -3.08
CA THR A 197 -1.48 -11.99 -1.81
C THR A 197 -2.89 -11.43 -1.82
N ARG A 198 -3.53 -11.48 -0.65
CA ARG A 198 -4.73 -10.72 -0.32
C ARG A 198 -4.46 -9.97 0.98
N VAL A 199 -4.82 -8.69 1.01
CA VAL A 199 -4.66 -7.85 2.20
C VAL A 199 -6.04 -7.46 2.70
N PHE A 200 -6.36 -7.91 3.89
CA PHE A 200 -7.60 -7.55 4.57
C PHE A 200 -7.32 -6.41 5.55
N THR A 201 -8.23 -5.45 5.58
CA THR A 201 -8.14 -4.22 6.39
C THR A 201 -9.46 -3.97 7.12
N PRO A 202 -9.95 -4.93 7.94
CA PRO A 202 -11.26 -4.85 8.60
C PRO A 202 -11.43 -3.61 9.49
N GLY A 203 -10.33 -3.01 9.96
CA GLY A 203 -10.33 -1.75 10.72
C GLY A 203 -10.44 -0.48 9.88
N THR A 204 -10.50 -0.58 8.55
CA THR A 204 -10.57 0.56 7.63
C THR A 204 -11.89 0.52 6.86
N GLY A 205 -12.33 1.65 6.29
CA GLY A 205 -13.60 1.73 5.53
C GLY A 205 -13.73 0.79 4.33
N VAL A 206 -12.67 0.03 3.99
CA VAL A 206 -12.63 -1.02 2.98
C VAL A 206 -12.14 -2.33 3.63
N VAL A 207 -12.89 -3.43 3.43
CA VAL A 207 -12.58 -4.73 4.07
C VAL A 207 -11.38 -5.43 3.44
N GLU A 208 -11.19 -5.31 2.12
CA GLU A 208 -10.08 -5.91 1.38
C GLU A 208 -9.56 -4.92 0.33
N ASP A 209 -8.26 -4.69 0.32
CA ASP A 209 -7.61 -3.74 -0.57
C ASP A 209 -7.06 -4.45 -1.82
N PRO A 210 -7.28 -3.93 -3.06
CA PRO A 210 -6.85 -4.61 -4.28
C PRO A 210 -5.36 -4.49 -4.60
N ALA A 211 -4.64 -3.51 -4.03
CA ALA A 211 -3.19 -3.41 -4.17
C ALA A 211 -2.57 -2.57 -3.04
N THR A 212 -1.88 -3.22 -2.11
CA THR A 212 -1.39 -2.56 -0.90
C THR A 212 0.12 -2.38 -0.95
N GLY A 213 0.56 -1.25 -1.52
CA GLY A 213 1.99 -0.96 -1.69
C GLY A 213 2.79 -0.93 -0.37
N SER A 214 2.17 -0.52 0.74
CA SER A 214 2.79 -0.54 2.07
C SER A 214 3.03 -1.96 2.59
N ALA A 215 2.08 -2.88 2.38
CA ALA A 215 2.27 -4.31 2.69
C ALA A 215 3.29 -4.95 1.75
N ALA A 216 3.34 -4.55 0.48
CA ALA A 216 4.35 -5.05 -0.46
C ALA A 216 5.78 -4.67 -0.03
N LEU A 217 5.99 -3.50 0.56
CA LEU A 217 7.29 -3.10 1.14
C LEU A 217 7.67 -3.98 2.34
N GLY A 218 6.78 -4.11 3.33
CA GLY A 218 7.04 -4.93 4.52
C GLY A 218 7.18 -6.42 4.20
N MET A 219 6.59 -6.90 3.11
CA MET A 219 6.75 -8.29 2.66
C MET A 219 8.21 -8.63 2.35
N GLY A 220 8.98 -7.71 1.77
CA GLY A 220 10.41 -7.92 1.52
C GLY A 220 11.19 -8.13 2.81
N VAL A 221 10.83 -7.38 3.86
CA VAL A 221 11.39 -7.54 5.21
C VAL A 221 11.06 -8.92 5.78
N TRP A 222 9.80 -9.33 5.69
CA TRP A 222 9.36 -10.65 6.15
C TRP A 222 10.00 -11.81 5.36
N LEU A 223 10.14 -11.67 4.04
CA LEU A 223 10.77 -12.68 3.18
C LEU A 223 12.25 -12.90 3.54
N VAL A 224 13.00 -11.82 3.80
CA VAL A 224 14.40 -11.91 4.27
C VAL A 224 14.45 -12.59 5.64
N ALA A 225 13.62 -12.14 6.59
CA ALA A 225 13.58 -12.69 7.95
C ALA A 225 13.16 -14.16 8.00
N SER A 226 12.38 -14.62 7.02
CA SER A 226 11.91 -16.00 6.90
C SER A 226 12.89 -16.90 6.13
N GLY A 227 14.04 -16.37 5.68
CA GLY A 227 15.03 -17.10 4.88
C GLY A 227 14.55 -17.44 3.46
N LEU A 228 13.49 -16.77 2.98
CA LEU A 228 12.92 -16.95 1.65
C LEU A 228 13.62 -16.10 0.59
N LEU A 229 14.34 -15.07 1.01
CA LEU A 229 15.26 -14.28 0.18
C LEU A 229 16.68 -14.30 0.80
N PRO A 230 17.73 -14.08 -0.03
CA PRO A 230 19.12 -14.00 0.44
C PRO A 230 19.32 -13.06 1.64
N PRO A 231 20.22 -13.40 2.58
CA PRO A 231 20.48 -12.59 3.77
C PRO A 231 21.31 -11.32 3.50
N ASP A 232 21.96 -11.24 2.33
CA ASP A 232 22.85 -10.15 1.94
C ASP A 232 22.59 -9.71 0.50
N GLY A 233 22.74 -8.41 0.25
CA GLY A 233 22.59 -7.81 -1.07
C GLY A 233 21.16 -7.39 -1.39
N GLU A 234 20.89 -7.10 -2.66
CA GLU A 234 19.57 -6.71 -3.15
C GLU A 234 18.86 -7.89 -3.81
N SER A 235 17.58 -8.07 -3.47
CA SER A 235 16.70 -9.08 -4.05
C SER A 235 15.45 -8.42 -4.63
N ALA A 236 15.12 -8.79 -5.86
CA ALA A 236 13.85 -8.44 -6.49
C ALA A 236 12.79 -9.51 -6.26
N TYR A 237 11.54 -9.08 -6.10
CA TYR A 237 10.35 -9.92 -6.00
C TYR A 237 9.12 -9.19 -6.56
N ALA A 238 8.09 -9.95 -6.93
CA ALA A 238 6.83 -9.41 -7.39
C ALA A 238 5.69 -9.75 -6.42
N VAL A 239 4.70 -8.86 -6.33
CA VAL A 239 3.45 -9.12 -5.61
C VAL A 239 2.28 -9.04 -6.58
N ARG A 240 1.46 -10.09 -6.58
CA ARG A 240 0.20 -10.21 -7.34
C ARG A 240 -0.94 -10.14 -6.34
N GLN A 241 -1.79 -9.11 -6.46
CA GLN A 241 -2.89 -8.84 -5.53
C GLN A 241 -4.17 -8.48 -6.29
N GLY A 242 -5.32 -8.63 -5.64
CA GLY A 242 -6.61 -8.11 -6.12
C GLY A 242 -7.28 -8.91 -7.23
N ALA A 243 -6.74 -10.09 -7.59
CA ALA A 243 -7.37 -10.98 -8.58
C ALA A 243 -8.78 -11.39 -8.13
N GLU A 244 -8.94 -11.74 -6.85
CA GLU A 244 -10.20 -12.12 -6.21
C GLU A 244 -11.22 -10.96 -6.18
N LEU A 245 -10.74 -9.71 -6.19
CA LEU A 245 -11.56 -8.50 -6.26
C LEU A 245 -11.87 -8.06 -7.70
N ARG A 246 -11.44 -8.83 -8.72
CA ARG A 246 -11.49 -8.46 -10.14
C ARG A 246 -10.74 -7.15 -10.45
N ARG A 247 -9.74 -6.85 -9.63
CA ARG A 247 -8.85 -5.69 -9.71
C ARG A 247 -7.40 -6.18 -9.67
N PRO A 248 -6.97 -6.98 -10.67
CA PRO A 248 -5.64 -7.58 -10.64
C PRO A 248 -4.56 -6.50 -10.68
N SER A 249 -3.57 -6.65 -9.83
CA SER A 249 -2.53 -5.66 -9.57
C SER A 249 -1.14 -6.30 -9.61
N SER A 250 -0.16 -5.55 -10.10
CA SER A 250 1.25 -5.93 -10.17
C SER A 250 2.09 -4.90 -9.44
N LEU A 251 2.85 -5.35 -8.44
CA LEU A 251 3.82 -4.54 -7.74
C LEU A 251 5.19 -5.18 -7.91
N ASP A 252 6.15 -4.41 -8.43
CA ASP A 252 7.54 -4.84 -8.59
C ASP A 252 8.35 -4.27 -7.44
N CYS A 253 8.99 -5.13 -6.65
CA CYS A 253 9.61 -4.73 -5.40
C CYS A 253 11.09 -5.11 -5.36
N THR A 254 11.86 -4.36 -4.57
CA THR A 254 13.21 -4.77 -4.15
C THR A 254 13.35 -4.69 -2.64
N VAL A 255 14.19 -5.54 -2.07
CA VAL A 255 14.64 -5.45 -0.68
C VAL A 255 16.16 -5.60 -0.64
N ALA A 256 16.83 -4.70 0.07
CA ALA A 256 18.24 -4.79 0.38
C ALA A 256 18.41 -5.32 1.80
N ALA A 257 19.30 -6.29 1.99
CA ALA A 257 19.57 -6.92 3.28
C ALA A 257 21.08 -6.98 3.59
N VAL A 258 21.40 -6.98 4.89
CA VAL A 258 22.75 -7.19 5.43
C VAL A 258 22.63 -8.10 6.65
N GLY A 259 23.34 -9.23 6.64
CA GLY A 259 23.37 -10.17 7.77
C GLY A 259 21.99 -10.72 8.15
N GLY A 260 21.09 -10.90 7.17
CA GLY A 260 19.73 -11.42 7.40
C GLY A 260 18.73 -10.37 7.90
N ALA A 261 19.10 -9.09 7.95
CA ALA A 261 18.20 -7.99 8.28
C ALA A 261 17.99 -7.09 7.05
N ALA A 262 16.72 -6.79 6.74
CA ALA A 262 16.40 -5.83 5.69
C ALA A 262 16.80 -4.41 6.14
N VAL A 263 17.42 -3.64 5.23
CA VAL A 263 17.87 -2.26 5.47
C VAL A 263 17.15 -1.24 4.60
N SER A 264 16.54 -1.68 3.50
CA SER A 264 15.69 -0.85 2.64
C SER A 264 14.75 -1.73 1.81
N ALA A 265 13.56 -1.22 1.49
CA ALA A 265 12.66 -1.84 0.54
C ALA A 265 12.08 -0.78 -0.41
N THR A 266 11.82 -1.18 -1.65
CA THR A 266 11.16 -0.34 -2.65
C THR A 266 9.96 -1.07 -3.27
N VAL A 267 8.98 -0.29 -3.71
CA VAL A 267 7.82 -0.77 -4.46
C VAL A 267 7.62 0.11 -5.69
N THR A 268 7.48 -0.52 -6.85
CA THR A 268 7.30 0.12 -8.14
C THR A 268 5.93 -0.23 -8.70
N GLY A 269 5.25 0.76 -9.26
CA GLY A 269 3.93 0.58 -9.85
C GLY A 269 3.68 1.49 -11.04
N HIS A 270 2.97 0.96 -12.04
CA HIS A 270 2.39 1.73 -13.13
C HIS A 270 1.10 2.44 -12.69
N VAL A 271 0.80 3.58 -13.32
CA VAL A 271 -0.39 4.39 -13.03
C VAL A 271 -1.11 4.72 -14.34
N VAL A 272 -2.40 4.39 -14.40
CA VAL A 272 -3.25 4.61 -15.57
C VAL A 272 -4.29 5.69 -15.25
N PRO A 273 -4.36 6.79 -16.01
CA PRO A 273 -5.42 7.79 -15.85
C PRO A 273 -6.78 7.24 -16.30
N ILE A 274 -7.82 7.45 -15.49
CA ILE A 274 -9.18 6.91 -15.74
C ILE A 274 -10.18 8.03 -16.02
N ALA A 275 -10.26 9.01 -15.13
CA ALA A 275 -11.22 10.10 -15.24
C ALA A 275 -10.63 11.38 -14.65
N ARG A 276 -11.04 12.55 -15.14
CA ARG A 276 -10.68 13.85 -14.57
C ARG A 276 -11.90 14.76 -14.53
N GLY A 277 -11.96 15.64 -13.54
CA GLY A 277 -13.08 16.56 -13.42
C GLY A 277 -12.87 17.60 -12.34
N GLU A 278 -13.98 18.24 -11.97
CA GLU A 278 -14.06 19.15 -10.84
C GLU A 278 -15.09 18.63 -9.83
N ILE A 279 -14.76 18.76 -8.55
CA ILE A 279 -15.64 18.42 -7.42
C ILE A 279 -15.96 19.68 -6.61
N ALA A 280 -17.19 19.76 -6.08
CA ALA A 280 -17.60 20.86 -5.21
C ALA A 280 -16.80 20.83 -3.90
N VAL A 281 -16.56 22.02 -3.32
CA VAL A 281 -15.89 22.13 -2.01
C VAL A 281 -16.95 21.94 -0.93
N PRO A 282 -16.79 20.98 0.01
CA PRO A 282 -17.71 20.83 1.13
C PRO A 282 -17.73 22.11 1.98
N PRO A 283 -18.89 22.49 2.56
CA PRO A 283 -18.94 23.60 3.50
C PRO A 283 -18.00 23.34 4.68
N PHE A 284 -17.37 24.38 5.20
CA PHE A 284 -16.65 24.28 6.47
C PHE A 284 -17.69 24.17 7.60
N VAL A 285 -17.61 23.10 8.39
CA VAL A 285 -18.51 22.85 9.53
C VAL A 285 -17.66 22.95 10.81
N GLY A 286 -17.26 24.17 11.16
CA GLY A 286 -16.52 24.46 12.38
C GLY A 286 -17.15 25.59 13.17
#